data_AF-A0A0D9ZS13-F1
#
_entry.id   AF-A0A0D9ZS13-F1
#
_cell.length_a   1.000
_cell.length_b   1.000
_cell.length_c   1.000
_cell.angle_alpha   90.00
_cell.angle_beta   90.00
_cell.angle_gamma   90.00
#
_symmetry.space_group_name_H-M   'P 1'
#
loop_
_entity.id
_entity.type
_entity.pdbx_description
1 polymer ?
#
loop_
_entity_poly.entity_id
_entity_poly.type
_entity_poly.pdbx_seq_one_letter_code
_entity_poly.pdbx_strand_id
1 'polypeptide(L)' 'MQKAFEKAVLALKVGEISDVVDTDSGVHIILRTA' A
#
# COMPACT_ATOMS: atom_id res chain seq x y z
N MET A 1 -8.27 -0.55 8.43
CA MET A 1 -6.97 -0.60 7.73
C MET A 1 -5.96 0.16 8.55
N GLN A 2 -4.70 -0.27 8.56
CA GLN A 2 -3.64 0.45 9.28
C GLN A 2 -3.28 1.74 8.53
N LYS A 3 -2.91 2.79 9.27
CA LYS A 3 -2.63 4.12 8.68
C LYS A 3 -1.52 4.07 7.62
N ALA A 4 -0.47 3.28 7.84
CA ALA A 4 0.63 3.12 6.88
C ALA A 4 0.14 2.51 5.54
N PHE A 5 -0.69 1.48 5.63
CA PHE A 5 -1.30 0.85 4.46
C PHE A 5 -2.21 1.82 3.70
N GLU A 6 -3.11 2.51 4.39
CA GLU A 6 -4.04 3.46 3.78
C GLU A 6 -3.29 4.62 3.08
N LYS A 7 -2.26 5.16 3.73
CA LYS A 7 -1.40 6.19 3.15
C LYS A 7 -0.69 5.70 1.88
N ALA A 8 -0.19 4.46 1.88
CA ALA A 8 0.47 3.88 0.71
C ALA A 8 -0.52 3.71 -0.45
N VAL A 9 -1.72 3.18 -0.19
CA VAL A 9 -2.76 3.01 -1.22
C VAL A 9 -3.14 4.35 -1.86
N LEU A 10 -3.33 5.41 -1.06
CA LEU A 10 -3.73 6.74 -1.55
C LEU A 10 -2.64 7.44 -2.38
N ALA A 11 -1.37 7.08 -2.20
CA ALA A 11 -0.25 7.63 -2.96
C ALA A 11 -0.09 6.97 -4.35
N LEU A 12 -0.57 5.74 -4.53
CA LEU A 12 -0.45 4.99 -5.78
C LEU A 12 -1.50 5.41 -6.80
N LYS A 13 -1.15 5.36 -8.08
CA LYS A 13 -2.10 5.42 -9.19
C LYS A 13 -2.74 4.05 -9.43
N VAL A 14 -3.89 4.04 -10.09
CA VAL A 14 -4.52 2.79 -10.53
C VAL A 14 -3.58 2.06 -11.50
N GLY A 15 -3.35 0.78 -11.25
CA GLY A 15 -2.40 -0.09 -11.95
C GLY A 15 -0.98 -0.05 -11.39
N GLU A 16 -0.69 0.81 -10.42
CA GLU A 16 0.66 0.96 -9.85
C GLU A 16 0.91 -0.05 -8.72
N ILE A 17 2.14 -0.57 -8.68
CA ILE A 17 2.64 -1.44 -7.61
C ILE A 17 3.52 -0.60 -6.68
N SER A 18 3.32 -0.74 -5.38
CA SER A 18 4.11 -0.05 -4.37
C SER A 18 5.51 -0.66 -4.19
N ASP A 19 6.39 0.13 -3.59
CA ASP A 19 7.53 -0.39 -2.85
C ASP A 19 7.06 -1.16 -1.60
N VAL A 20 8.02 -1.68 -0.83
CA VAL A 20 7.76 -2.37 0.43
C VAL A 20 7.09 -1.43 1.45
N VAL A 21 5.95 -1.86 2.00
CA VAL A 21 5.23 -1.14 3.05
C VAL A 21 5.22 -1.96 4.33
N ASP A 22 5.88 -1.43 5.37
CA ASP A 22 5.84 -2.00 6.71
C ASP A 22 4.60 -1.57 7.48
N THR A 23 3.97 -2.54 8.14
CA THR A 23 2.79 -2.38 8.97
C THR A 23 2.91 -3.25 10.22
N ASP A 24 2.07 -3.04 11.24
CA ASP A 24 2.06 -3.87 12.45
C ASP A 24 1.63 -5.33 12.16
N SER A 25 1.08 -5.59 10.97
CA SER A 25 0.74 -6.95 10.51
C SER A 25 1.88 -7.60 9.72
N GLY A 26 2.95 -6.87 9.43
CA GLY A 26 4.09 -7.32 8.64
C GLY A 26 4.34 -6.47 7.40
N VAL A 27 5.00 -7.07 6.42
CA VAL A 27 5.54 -6.42 5.22
C VAL A 27 4.62 -6.64 4.02
N HIS A 28 4.29 -5.59 3.28
CA HIS A 28 3.30 -5.65 2.19
C HIS A 28 3.85 -5.08 0.87
N ILE A 29 3.41 -5.66 -0.24
CA ILE A 29 3.50 -5.10 -1.60
C ILE A 29 2.06 -4.90 -2.08
N ILE A 30 1.75 -3.70 -2.57
CA ILE A 30 0.38 -3.27 -2.83
C ILE A 30 0.21 -2.98 -4.32
N LEU A 31 -0.77 -3.60 -4.97
CA LEU A 31 -1.24 -3.25 -6.31
C LEU A 31 -2.58 -2.51 -6.19
N ARG A 32 -2.65 -1.27 -6.67
CA ARG A 32 -3.91 -0.51 -6.67
C ARG A 32 -4.72 -0.84 -7.92
N THR A 33 -5.88 -1.47 -7.77
CA THR A 33 -6.71 -1.89 -8.91
C THR A 33 -7.84 -0.93 -9.29
N ALA A 34 -8.19 0.03 -8.42
CA ALA A 34 -9.19 1.09 -8.65
C ALA A 34 -8.93 2.33 -7.77
#